data_AF-A0AAW8H2T4-F1
#
_entry.id   AF-A0AAW8H2T4-F1
#
_cell.length_a   1.000
_cell.length_b   1.000
_cell.length_c   1.000
_cell.angle_alpha   90.00
_cell.angle_beta   90.00
_cell.angle_gamma   90.00
#
_symmetry.space_group_name_H-M   'P 1'
#
loop_
_entity.id
_entity.type
_entity.pdbx_description
1 polymer ?
#
loop_
_entity_poly.entity_id
_entity_poly.type
_entity_poly.pdbx_seq_one_letter_code
_entity_poly.pdbx_strand_id
1 'polypeptide(L)'
;INGLSVLEYPGHPRAFGEPARISCVAHIGDGEFVDVERKAELGGNLHAKGMMIMQAFLNAELELDQPMPLSASIVFEQSYGEVDGDSASLAELCALISALSQQPINQQIAVTGSVDQFGHVQPIGGVNEKIEGFFEVCQRRGLTGTQGVILPSTNVRHLCLHPSVIDAV
;
A
#
# COMPACT_ATOMS: atom_id res chain seq x y z
N ILE A 1 -0.44 -7.89 -2.72
CA ILE A 1 0.68 -7.29 -1.96
C ILE A 1 0.19 -6.99 -0.55
N ASN A 2 1.06 -7.03 0.46
CA ASN A 2 0.69 -6.56 1.80
C ASN A 2 0.95 -5.05 1.90
N GLY A 3 -0.10 -4.24 1.88
CA GLY A 3 -0.06 -2.86 2.34
C GLY A 3 -0.11 -2.80 3.87
N LEU A 4 0.11 -1.61 4.44
CA LEU A 4 0.05 -1.40 5.89
C LEU A 4 -0.85 -0.21 6.21
N SER A 5 -1.83 -0.43 7.09
CA SER A 5 -2.74 0.59 7.61
C SER A 5 -2.52 0.79 9.11
N VAL A 6 -3.14 1.84 9.65
CA VAL A 6 -3.23 2.09 11.09
C VAL A 6 -4.70 2.14 11.45
N LEU A 7 -5.09 1.37 12.45
CA LEU A 7 -6.43 1.34 13.01
C LEU A 7 -6.48 2.13 14.32
N GLU A 8 -7.50 2.98 14.42
CA GLU A 8 -7.87 3.67 15.65
C GLU A 8 -9.29 3.25 16.03
N TYR A 9 -9.45 2.71 17.25
CA TYR A 9 -10.76 2.37 17.78
C TYR A 9 -11.22 3.44 18.78
N PRO A 10 -12.42 4.02 18.62
CA PRO A 10 -12.96 4.97 19.57
C PRO A 10 -12.95 4.41 21.00
N GLY A 11 -12.32 5.13 21.93
CA GLY A 11 -12.19 4.72 23.32
C GLY A 11 -11.01 3.79 23.62
N HIS A 12 -10.27 3.31 22.61
CA HIS A 12 -9.02 2.62 22.82
C HIS A 12 -7.84 3.63 22.87
N PRO A 13 -6.92 3.55 23.85
CA PRO A 13 -5.91 4.59 24.08
C PRO A 13 -4.74 4.57 23.08
N ARG A 14 -4.69 3.60 22.17
CA ARG A 14 -3.58 3.38 21.25
C ARG A 14 -4.09 2.97 19.89
N ALA A 15 -3.42 3.46 18.85
CA ALA A 15 -3.55 2.97 17.49
C ALA A 15 -2.75 1.67 17.34
N PHE A 16 -3.10 0.86 16.35
CA PHE A 16 -2.38 -0.37 16.00
C PHE A 16 -2.17 -0.44 14.50
N GLY A 17 -1.04 -0.96 14.06
CA GLY A 17 -0.87 -1.27 12.64
C GLY A 17 -1.46 -2.62 12.30
N GLU A 18 -1.90 -2.77 11.05
CA GLU A 18 -2.27 -4.06 10.50
C GLU A 18 -1.82 -4.18 9.03
N PRO A 19 -1.50 -5.40 8.57
CA PRO A 19 -1.35 -5.65 7.15
C PRO A 19 -2.71 -5.71 6.45
N ALA A 20 -2.84 -4.93 5.38
CA ALA A 20 -3.99 -4.98 4.49
C ALA A 20 -3.58 -5.67 3.19
N ARG A 21 -4.33 -6.71 2.78
CA ARG A 21 -4.07 -7.37 1.51
C ARG A 21 -4.65 -6.51 0.37
N ILE A 22 -3.78 -5.95 -0.45
CA ILE A 22 -4.17 -5.21 -1.64
C ILE A 22 -4.02 -6.13 -2.85
N SER A 23 -5.06 -6.22 -3.68
CA SER A 23 -5.04 -6.96 -4.93
C SER A 23 -5.27 -6.01 -6.12
N CYS A 24 -4.71 -6.38 -7.26
CA CYS A 24 -4.93 -5.68 -8.52
C CYS A 24 -5.13 -6.70 -9.63
N VAL A 25 -6.12 -6.47 -10.48
CA VAL A 25 -6.33 -7.22 -11.72
C VAL A 25 -6.28 -6.24 -12.89
N ALA A 26 -5.63 -6.64 -13.98
CA ALA A 26 -5.57 -5.88 -15.22
C ALA A 26 -6.08 -6.76 -16.37
N HIS A 27 -6.81 -6.16 -17.31
CA HIS A 27 -7.36 -6.82 -18.50
C HIS A 27 -7.43 -5.84 -19.66
N ILE A 28 -7.63 -6.35 -20.88
CA ILE A 28 -7.82 -5.50 -22.06
C ILE A 28 -9.07 -4.64 -21.87
N GLY A 29 -8.91 -3.33 -22.08
CA GLY A 29 -9.95 -2.35 -21.81
C GLY A 29 -9.63 -0.98 -22.41
N ASP A 30 -10.29 0.05 -21.90
CA ASP A 30 -10.28 1.43 -22.43
C ASP A 30 -9.49 2.41 -21.55
N GLY A 31 -8.68 1.91 -20.62
CA GLY A 31 -7.84 2.74 -19.77
C GLY A 31 -8.47 3.10 -18.42
N GLU A 32 -9.62 2.50 -18.08
CA GLU A 32 -10.26 2.75 -16.78
C GLU A 32 -9.46 2.14 -15.63
N PHE A 33 -9.15 2.98 -14.62
CA PHE A 33 -8.63 2.54 -13.34
C PHE A 33 -9.73 2.58 -12.29
N VAL A 34 -10.14 1.41 -11.84
CA VAL A 34 -11.18 1.22 -10.84
C VAL A 34 -10.54 1.13 -9.45
N ASP A 35 -10.85 2.12 -8.62
CA ASP A 35 -10.68 2.07 -7.17
C ASP A 35 -11.97 1.52 -6.56
N VAL A 36 -11.94 0.27 -6.09
CA VAL A 36 -13.13 -0.39 -5.53
C VAL A 36 -13.61 0.31 -4.27
N GLU A 37 -12.69 0.77 -3.43
CA GLU A 37 -13.03 1.45 -2.17
C GLU A 37 -13.71 2.77 -2.45
N ARG A 38 -13.22 3.53 -3.42
CA ARG A 38 -13.91 4.75 -3.85
C ARG A 38 -15.28 4.47 -4.46
N LYS A 39 -15.41 3.44 -5.31
CA LYS A 39 -16.71 3.07 -5.92
C LYS A 39 -17.72 2.54 -4.89
N ALA A 40 -17.26 1.92 -3.81
CA ALA A 40 -18.08 1.42 -2.72
C ALA A 40 -18.39 2.46 -1.63
N GLU A 41 -17.97 3.72 -1.83
CA GLU A 41 -18.11 4.79 -0.83
C GLU A 41 -17.36 4.53 0.48
N LEU A 42 -16.34 3.65 0.45
CA LEU A 42 -15.43 3.37 1.57
C LEU A 42 -14.10 4.14 1.46
N GLY A 43 -13.77 4.67 0.27
CA GLY A 43 -12.56 5.43 0.01
C GLY A 43 -12.71 6.93 0.30
N GLY A 44 -11.93 7.42 1.27
CA GLY A 44 -11.85 8.83 1.63
C GLY A 44 -11.20 9.72 0.57
N ASN A 45 -11.15 11.02 0.83
CA ASN A 45 -10.69 12.00 -0.17
C ASN A 45 -9.17 12.00 -0.35
N LEU A 46 -8.40 11.69 0.70
CA LEU A 46 -6.94 11.60 0.59
C LEU A 46 -6.55 10.32 -0.15
N HIS A 47 -7.25 9.22 0.11
CA HIS A 47 -7.11 7.97 -0.66
C HIS A 47 -7.38 8.18 -2.14
N ALA A 48 -8.54 8.75 -2.49
CA ALA A 48 -8.89 9.03 -3.88
C ALA A 48 -7.87 9.95 -4.58
N LYS A 49 -7.32 10.93 -3.86
CA LYS A 49 -6.26 11.80 -4.37
C LYS A 49 -4.96 11.02 -4.63
N GLY A 50 -4.55 10.14 -3.71
CA GLY A 50 -3.38 9.28 -3.88
C GLY A 50 -3.50 8.38 -5.11
N MET A 51 -4.68 7.79 -5.31
CA MET A 51 -4.99 6.99 -6.51
C MET A 51 -4.84 7.79 -7.81
N MET A 52 -5.35 9.02 -7.87
CA MET A 52 -5.19 9.89 -9.04
C MET A 52 -3.72 10.26 -9.32
N ILE A 53 -2.95 10.51 -8.27
CA ILE A 53 -1.52 10.83 -8.38
C ILE A 53 -0.73 9.64 -8.94
N MET A 54 -0.97 8.45 -8.39
CA MET A 54 -0.36 7.22 -8.85
C MET A 54 -0.70 6.91 -10.31
N GLN A 55 -1.97 7.09 -10.70
CA GLN A 55 -2.42 6.91 -12.09
C GLN A 55 -1.72 7.90 -13.05
N ALA A 56 -1.58 9.16 -12.64
CA ALA A 56 -0.87 10.15 -13.42
C ALA A 56 0.60 9.79 -13.64
N PHE A 57 1.29 9.30 -12.59
CA PHE A 57 2.65 8.77 -12.71
C PHE A 57 2.73 7.63 -13.72
N LEU A 58 1.88 6.60 -13.58
CA LEU A 58 1.92 5.44 -14.48
C LEU A 58 1.67 5.84 -15.94
N ASN A 59 0.70 6.72 -16.19
CA ASN A 59 0.40 7.18 -17.53
C ASN A 59 1.55 7.99 -18.14
N ALA A 60 2.27 8.77 -17.33
CA ALA A 60 3.46 9.49 -17.78
C ALA A 60 4.63 8.53 -18.07
N GLU A 61 4.87 7.55 -17.21
CA GLU A 61 6.00 6.62 -17.32
C GLU A 61 5.88 5.65 -18.50
N LEU A 62 4.66 5.25 -18.88
CA LEU A 62 4.46 4.30 -19.98
C LEU A 62 4.66 4.90 -21.37
N GLU A 63 4.66 6.23 -21.50
CA GLU A 63 4.90 6.98 -22.75
C GLU A 63 4.18 6.37 -23.97
N LEU A 64 2.91 6.00 -23.82
CA LEU A 64 2.17 5.30 -24.88
C LEU A 64 1.82 6.26 -26.03
N ASP A 65 2.09 5.83 -27.27
CA ASP A 65 1.64 6.51 -28.49
C ASP A 65 0.12 6.42 -28.74
N GLN A 66 -0.58 5.65 -27.92
CA GLN A 66 -2.02 5.38 -28.02
C GLN A 66 -2.67 5.43 -26.62
N PRO A 67 -4.00 5.59 -26.52
CA PRO A 67 -4.70 5.48 -25.25
C PRO A 67 -4.38 4.15 -24.53
N MET A 68 -4.36 4.17 -23.20
CA MET A 68 -4.08 2.98 -22.38
C MET A 68 -5.02 1.82 -22.78
N PRO A 69 -4.50 0.71 -23.33
CA PRO A 69 -5.34 -0.39 -23.86
C PRO A 69 -5.76 -1.40 -22.77
N LEU A 70 -5.54 -1.05 -21.50
CA LEU A 70 -5.74 -1.91 -20.36
C LEU A 70 -6.57 -1.18 -19.32
N SER A 71 -7.57 -1.86 -18.77
CA SER A 71 -8.28 -1.41 -17.58
C SER A 71 -7.83 -2.22 -16.37
N ALA A 72 -7.77 -1.58 -15.22
CA ALA A 72 -7.30 -2.20 -13.98
C ALA A 72 -8.29 -1.95 -12.84
N SER A 73 -8.38 -2.89 -11.91
CA SER A 73 -9.17 -2.77 -10.68
C SER A 73 -8.28 -3.06 -9.48
N ILE A 74 -8.31 -2.18 -8.48
CA ILE A 74 -7.55 -2.26 -7.24
C ILE A 74 -8.52 -2.30 -6.06
N VAL A 75 -8.25 -3.18 -5.10
CA VAL A 75 -9.09 -3.38 -3.91
C VAL A 75 -8.25 -3.77 -2.69
N PHE A 76 -8.67 -3.29 -1.53
CA PHE A 76 -8.30 -3.75 -0.21
C PHE A 76 -9.20 -4.94 0.18
N GLU A 77 -8.64 -6.13 0.07
CA GLU A 77 -9.35 -7.36 0.35
C GLU A 77 -9.79 -7.43 1.81
N GLN A 78 -11.05 -7.79 2.02
CA GLN A 78 -11.68 -7.88 3.34
C GLN A 78 -11.65 -6.56 4.14
N SER A 79 -11.52 -5.41 3.47
CA SER A 79 -11.74 -4.10 4.08
C SER A 79 -13.22 -3.75 4.03
N TYR A 80 -13.84 -3.55 5.19
CA TYR A 80 -15.25 -3.17 5.33
C TYR A 80 -15.44 -1.84 6.08
N GLY A 81 -14.33 -1.20 6.46
CA GLY A 81 -14.30 0.13 7.06
C GLY A 81 -13.86 1.18 6.05
N GLU A 82 -13.90 2.44 6.48
CA GLU A 82 -13.36 3.54 5.67
C GLU A 82 -11.84 3.39 5.53
N VAL A 83 -11.36 3.61 4.30
CA VAL A 83 -9.94 3.67 3.94
C VAL A 83 -9.64 5.11 3.53
N ASP A 84 -8.76 5.79 4.28
CA ASP A 84 -8.32 7.14 3.93
C ASP A 84 -6.81 7.35 4.18
N GLY A 85 -6.27 8.38 3.54
CA GLY A 85 -4.84 8.66 3.45
C GLY A 85 -4.21 8.11 2.16
N ASP A 86 -3.00 8.55 1.85
CA ASP A 86 -2.26 8.21 0.62
C ASP A 86 -1.12 7.20 0.83
N SER A 87 -0.95 6.73 2.07
CA SER A 87 0.19 5.92 2.49
C SER A 87 0.24 4.49 1.95
N ALA A 88 -0.81 4.07 1.22
CA ALA A 88 -0.89 2.79 0.52
C ALA A 88 -0.53 2.90 -0.97
N SER A 89 -0.43 4.13 -1.53
CA SER A 89 -0.27 4.34 -2.97
C SER A 89 0.99 3.70 -3.55
N LEU A 90 2.09 3.58 -2.78
CA LEU A 90 3.25 2.80 -3.21
C LEU A 90 2.93 1.31 -3.36
N ALA A 91 2.20 0.72 -2.42
CA ALA A 91 1.82 -0.68 -2.47
C ALA A 91 0.84 -0.95 -3.62
N GLU A 92 -0.14 -0.05 -3.82
CA GLU A 92 -1.09 -0.11 -4.94
C GLU A 92 -0.37 -0.01 -6.29
N LEU A 93 0.60 0.90 -6.42
CA LEU A 93 1.41 1.05 -7.62
C LEU A 93 2.19 -0.22 -7.93
N CYS A 94 2.82 -0.83 -6.91
CA CYS A 94 3.49 -2.11 -7.06
C CYS A 94 2.52 -3.22 -7.51
N ALA A 95 1.32 -3.30 -6.91
CA ALA A 95 0.31 -4.29 -7.30
C ALA A 95 -0.12 -4.11 -8.77
N LEU A 96 -0.30 -2.86 -9.19
CA LEU A 96 -0.68 -2.51 -10.54
C LEU A 96 0.43 -2.84 -11.55
N ILE A 97 1.67 -2.41 -11.29
CA ILE A 97 2.83 -2.75 -12.13
C ILE A 97 3.00 -4.27 -12.22
N SER A 98 2.80 -5.00 -11.12
CA SER A 98 2.84 -6.46 -11.09
C SER A 98 1.76 -7.08 -12.00
N ALA A 99 0.53 -6.57 -11.95
CA ALA A 99 -0.56 -7.04 -12.81
C ALA A 99 -0.29 -6.74 -14.29
N LEU A 100 0.30 -5.59 -14.62
CA LEU A 100 0.65 -5.22 -16.00
C LEU A 100 1.84 -6.00 -16.55
N SER A 101 2.89 -6.17 -15.75
CA SER A 101 4.15 -6.83 -16.15
C SER A 101 4.15 -8.35 -15.99
N GLN A 102 3.09 -8.91 -15.37
CA GLN A 102 2.99 -10.33 -15.00
C GLN A 102 4.17 -10.80 -14.12
N GLN A 103 4.80 -9.89 -13.38
CA GLN A 103 5.86 -10.22 -12.43
C GLN A 103 5.29 -10.45 -11.04
N PRO A 104 5.57 -11.58 -10.38
CA PRO A 104 5.05 -11.87 -9.05
C PRO A 104 5.70 -10.99 -7.97
N ILE A 105 4.92 -10.58 -6.97
CA ILE A 105 5.41 -9.86 -5.78
C ILE A 105 5.68 -10.86 -4.65
N ASN A 106 6.84 -10.73 -4.00
CA ASN A 106 7.17 -11.50 -2.80
C ASN A 106 6.23 -11.12 -1.63
N GLN A 107 5.36 -12.03 -1.21
CA GLN A 107 4.40 -11.79 -0.12
C GLN A 107 5.02 -11.80 1.28
N GLN A 108 6.32 -12.09 1.42
CA GLN A 108 7.01 -11.97 2.70
C GLN A 108 7.31 -10.52 3.08
N ILE A 109 7.25 -9.60 2.11
CA ILE A 109 7.54 -8.19 2.31
C ILE A 109 6.24 -7.39 2.27
N ALA A 110 6.00 -6.59 3.30
CA ALA A 110 4.96 -5.57 3.28
C ALA A 110 5.50 -4.22 2.82
N VAL A 111 4.63 -3.36 2.32
CA VAL A 111 5.01 -2.07 1.71
C VAL A 111 4.13 -0.97 2.27
N THR A 112 4.74 0.15 2.64
CA THR A 112 4.03 1.41 2.91
C THR A 112 4.81 2.58 2.32
N GLY A 113 4.10 3.63 1.92
CA GLY A 113 4.67 4.80 1.30
C GLY A 113 3.62 5.51 0.45
N SER A 114 3.72 6.83 0.38
CA SER A 114 2.99 7.60 -0.62
C SER A 114 3.87 7.77 -1.87
N VAL A 115 3.28 8.04 -3.02
CA VAL A 115 4.00 8.37 -4.26
C VAL A 115 3.53 9.71 -4.82
N ASP A 116 4.45 10.49 -5.39
CA ASP A 116 4.08 11.67 -6.18
C ASP A 116 3.90 11.34 -7.67
N GLN A 117 3.47 12.34 -8.45
CA GLN A 117 3.24 12.18 -9.90
C GLN A 117 4.52 11.93 -10.70
N PHE A 118 5.69 12.01 -10.06
CA PHE A 118 7.00 11.74 -10.65
C PHE A 118 7.59 10.41 -10.16
N GLY A 119 6.82 9.62 -9.41
CA GLY A 119 7.23 8.31 -8.90
C GLY A 119 8.14 8.37 -7.67
N HIS A 120 8.33 9.54 -7.04
CA HIS A 120 9.12 9.63 -5.81
C HIS A 120 8.31 9.13 -4.61
N VAL A 121 8.95 8.30 -3.80
CA VAL A 121 8.35 7.81 -2.55
C VAL A 121 8.40 8.89 -1.46
N GLN A 122 7.24 9.16 -0.86
CA GLN A 122 7.01 10.21 0.12
C GLN A 122 6.79 9.66 1.53
N PRO A 123 7.10 10.45 2.57
CA PRO A 123 6.95 10.02 3.96
C PRO A 123 5.49 9.80 4.34
N ILE A 124 5.29 8.90 5.31
CA ILE A 124 3.97 8.52 5.83
C ILE A 124 3.89 8.68 7.35
N GLY A 125 2.67 8.75 7.88
CA GLY A 125 2.38 8.68 9.31
C GLY A 125 2.28 7.24 9.83
N GLY A 126 2.43 7.07 11.15
CA GLY A 126 2.23 5.78 11.83
C GLY A 126 3.23 4.68 11.44
N VAL A 127 4.47 5.05 11.09
CA VAL A 127 5.46 4.10 10.55
C VAL A 127 5.81 2.99 11.56
N ASN A 128 5.87 3.32 12.86
CA ASN A 128 6.21 2.35 13.89
C ASN A 128 5.08 1.34 14.07
N GLU A 129 3.85 1.82 14.21
CA GLU A 129 2.64 1.00 14.34
C GLU A 129 2.50 0.04 13.16
N LYS A 130 2.72 0.53 11.93
CA LYS A 130 2.69 -0.28 10.70
C LYS A 130 3.72 -1.40 10.69
N ILE A 131 4.97 -1.10 11.06
CA ILE A 131 6.04 -2.10 11.11
C ILE A 131 5.75 -3.14 12.20
N GLU A 132 5.40 -2.68 13.39
CA GLU A 132 5.11 -3.52 14.55
C GLU A 132 3.90 -4.43 14.29
N GLY A 133 2.85 -3.91 13.66
CA GLY A 133 1.68 -4.71 13.29
C GLY A 133 1.99 -5.83 12.30
N PHE A 134 2.80 -5.55 11.27
CA PHE A 134 3.23 -6.61 10.35
C PHE A 134 4.14 -7.64 11.03
N PHE A 135 5.07 -7.18 11.87
CA PHE A 135 5.95 -8.05 12.64
C PHE A 135 5.15 -8.99 13.55
N GLU A 136 4.14 -8.48 14.26
CA GLU A 136 3.29 -9.28 15.14
C GLU A 136 2.55 -10.40 14.37
N VAL A 137 2.00 -10.08 13.18
CA VAL A 137 1.37 -11.08 12.32
C VAL A 137 2.37 -12.13 11.84
N CYS A 138 3.57 -11.70 11.44
CA CYS A 138 4.65 -12.61 11.02
C CYS A 138 5.08 -13.53 12.16
N GLN A 139 5.29 -12.98 13.36
CA GLN A 139 5.69 -13.72 14.55
C GLN A 139 4.63 -14.77 14.92
N ARG A 140 3.35 -14.39 14.95
CA ARG A 140 2.23 -15.31 15.24
C ARG A 140 2.11 -16.45 14.23
N ARG A 141 2.49 -16.21 12.97
CA ARG A 141 2.48 -17.21 11.89
C ARG A 141 3.78 -18.02 11.79
N GLY A 142 4.77 -17.71 12.63
CA GLY A 142 6.12 -18.24 12.55
C GLY A 142 7.01 -17.38 11.66
N LEU A 143 8.12 -16.90 12.23
CA LEU A 143 9.11 -16.11 11.50
C LEU A 143 9.85 -17.00 10.49
N THR A 144 9.96 -16.52 9.26
CA THR A 144 10.66 -17.23 8.17
C THR A 144 12.12 -16.80 8.02
N GLY A 145 12.52 -15.70 8.65
CA GLY A 145 13.83 -15.07 8.49
C GLY A 145 13.97 -14.22 7.22
N THR A 146 12.93 -14.15 6.38
CA THR A 146 12.93 -13.36 5.13
C THR A 146 11.76 -12.37 5.04
N GLN A 147 10.99 -12.23 6.13
CA GLN A 147 9.92 -11.24 6.24
C GLN A 147 10.48 -9.85 6.53
N GLY A 148 9.78 -8.79 6.10
CA GLY A 148 10.20 -7.42 6.36
C GLY A 148 9.25 -6.37 5.79
N VAL A 149 9.64 -5.10 5.93
CA VAL A 149 8.86 -3.96 5.47
C VAL A 149 9.72 -3.05 4.57
N ILE A 150 9.19 -2.70 3.41
CA ILE A 150 9.68 -1.58 2.59
C ILE A 150 8.94 -0.32 3.03
N LEU A 151 9.70 0.74 3.31
CA LEU A 151 9.21 2.03 3.78
C LEU A 151 9.97 3.19 3.13
N PRO A 152 9.44 4.43 3.18
CA PRO A 152 10.13 5.61 2.67
C PRO A 152 11.44 5.87 3.42
N SER A 153 12.56 6.07 2.71
CA SER A 153 13.85 6.38 3.34
C SER A 153 13.80 7.65 4.21
N THR A 154 12.91 8.59 3.87
CA THR A 154 12.63 9.81 4.64
C THR A 154 11.97 9.55 5.99
N ASN A 155 11.39 8.35 6.21
CA ASN A 155 10.85 7.93 7.50
C ASN A 155 11.88 7.34 8.46
N VAL A 156 13.13 7.09 8.05
CA VAL A 156 14.16 6.47 8.92
C VAL A 156 14.35 7.25 10.23
N ARG A 157 14.33 8.59 10.17
CA ARG A 157 14.43 9.45 11.36
C ARG A 157 13.23 9.38 12.33
N HIS A 158 12.12 8.76 11.91
CA HIS A 158 10.91 8.59 12.71
C HIS A 158 10.81 7.20 13.36
N LEU A 159 11.79 6.32 13.12
CA LEU A 159 11.80 4.96 13.66
C LEU A 159 12.12 4.97 15.16
N CYS A 160 11.15 4.53 15.94
CA CYS A 160 11.18 4.35 17.40
C CYS A 160 10.55 2.98 17.72
N LEU A 161 11.12 1.91 17.17
CA LEU A 161 10.54 0.57 17.21
C LEU A 161 10.70 -0.09 18.58
N HIS A 162 9.72 -0.94 18.93
CA HIS A 162 9.82 -1.81 20.09
C HIS A 162 11.08 -2.71 20.02
N PRO A 163 11.79 -2.94 21.16
CA PRO A 163 13.03 -3.74 21.17
C PRO A 163 12.91 -5.11 20.50
N SER A 164 11.76 -5.78 20.63
CA SER A 164 11.53 -7.08 19.99
C SER A 164 11.61 -7.05 18.46
N VAL A 165 11.28 -5.92 17.84
CA VAL A 165 11.42 -5.75 16.39
C VAL A 165 12.88 -5.48 16.05
N ILE A 166 13.56 -4.66 16.84
CA ILE A 166 14.99 -4.35 16.67
C ILE A 166 15.83 -5.63 16.78
N ASP A 167 15.55 -6.48 17.77
CA ASP A 167 16.28 -7.73 18.00
C ASP A 167 16.08 -8.77 16.88
N ALA A 168 15.04 -8.61 16.04
CA ALA A 168 14.71 -9.52 14.96
C ALA A 168 15.32 -9.13 13.59
N VAL A 169 15.98 -7.97 13.52
CA VAL A 169 16.66 -7.43 12.32
C VAL A 169 18.14 -7.82 12.33
#